data_AF-A0A1Y3WRP9-F1
#
_entry.id   AF-A0A1Y3WRP9-F1
#
_cell.length_a   1.000
_cell.length_b   1.000
_cell.length_c   1.000
_cell.angle_alpha   90.00
_cell.angle_beta   90.00
_cell.angle_gamma   90.00
#
_symmetry.space_group_name_H-M   'P 1'
#
loop_
_entity.id
_entity.type
_entity.pdbx_description
1 polymer ?
#
loop_
_entity_poly.entity_id
_entity_poly.type
_entity_poly.pdbx_seq_one_letter_code
_entity_poly.pdbx_strand_id
1 'polypeptide(L)' 'MECKLIEAAAFEELKAIVNRIQIRTTHLATKTMPRKPGGWLTQEEVCGMLRVSKRSLQTYRDERINRYCSEVESL' A
#
# COMPACT_ATOMS: atom_id res chain seq x y z
N MET A 1 -1.72 29.25 -36.36
CA MET A 1 -1.78 28.00 -35.58
C MET A 1 -2.35 26.93 -36.50
N GLU A 2 -1.55 25.93 -36.86
CA GLU A 2 -1.97 24.84 -37.75
C GLU A 2 -2.65 23.76 -36.91
N CYS A 3 -3.89 23.40 -37.23
CA CYS A 3 -4.61 22.32 -36.55
C CYS A 3 -4.44 21.04 -37.36
N LYS A 4 -3.85 20.00 -36.77
CA LYS A 4 -3.73 18.68 -37.39
C LYS A 4 -4.81 17.75 -36.86
N LEU A 5 -5.55 17.14 -37.77
CA LEU A 5 -6.57 16.16 -37.45
C LEU A 5 -5.93 14.78 -37.27
N ILE A 6 -6.38 14.05 -36.26
CA ILE A 6 -6.05 12.65 -36.05
C ILE A 6 -7.06 11.78 -36.81
N GLU A 7 -6.58 10.72 -37.45
CA GLU A 7 -7.46 9.73 -38.05
C GLU A 7 -8.29 9.03 -36.96
N ALA A 8 -9.57 8.78 -37.23
CA ALA A 8 -10.49 8.23 -36.25
C ALA A 8 -10.04 6.87 -35.70
N ALA A 9 -9.47 6.02 -36.55
CA ALA A 9 -8.93 4.72 -36.14
C ALA A 9 -7.75 4.87 -35.16
N ALA A 10 -6.80 5.76 -35.48
CA ALA A 10 -5.65 6.04 -34.62
C ALA A 10 -6.09 6.63 -33.26
N PHE A 11 -7.14 7.46 -33.26
CA PHE A 11 -7.72 7.98 -32.02
C PHE A 11 -8.34 6.88 -31.15
N GLU A 12 -9.12 5.97 -31.73
CA GLU A 12 -9.73 4.87 -30.96
C GLU A 12 -8.68 3.89 -30.42
N GLU A 13 -7.60 3.62 -31.16
CA GLU A 13 -6.47 2.83 -30.66
C GLU A 13 -5.78 3.50 -29.46
N LEU A 14 -5.50 4.80 -29.58
CA LEU A 14 -4.88 5.58 -28.50
C LEU A 14 -5.77 5.60 -27.26
N LYS A 15 -7.08 5.80 -27.43
CA LYS A 15 -8.08 5.74 -26.37
C LYS A 15 -8.11 4.37 -25.70
N ALA A 16 -8.02 3.27 -26.46
CA ALA A 16 -7.94 1.93 -25.91
C ALA A 16 -6.65 1.69 -25.11
N ILE A 17 -5.52 2.27 -25.53
CA ILE A 17 -4.26 2.24 -24.77
C ILE A 17 -4.39 3.02 -23.46
N VAL A 18 -4.90 4.25 -23.51
CA VAL A 18 -5.11 5.10 -22.32
C VAL A 18 -6.04 4.41 -21.32
N ASN A 19 -7.15 3.81 -21.77
CA ASN A 19 -8.05 3.06 -20.90
C ASN A 19 -7.35 1.86 -20.24
N ARG A 20 -6.53 1.11 -20.99
CA ARG A 20 -5.75 0.00 -20.41
C ARG A 20 -4.76 0.49 -19.36
N ILE A 21 -4.08 1.61 -19.61
CA ILE A 21 -3.17 2.22 -18.63
C ILE A 21 -3.96 2.66 -17.39
N GLN A 22 -5.10 3.32 -17.56
CA GLN A 22 -5.95 3.77 -16.46
C GLN A 22 -6.37 2.59 -15.57
N ILE A 23 -6.87 1.50 -16.16
CA ILE A 23 -7.27 0.29 -15.42
C ILE A 23 -6.09 -0.32 -14.66
N ARG A 24 -4.91 -0.40 -15.28
CA ARG A 24 -3.72 -0.93 -14.61
C ARG A 24 -3.27 -0.03 -13.46
N THR A 25 -3.30 1.29 -13.66
CA THR A 25 -2.92 2.27 -12.64
C THR A 25 -3.88 2.25 -11.47
N THR A 26 -5.20 2.16 -11.68
CA THR A 26 -6.15 2.03 -10.57
C THR A 26 -5.96 0.73 -9.80
N HIS A 27 -5.69 -0.38 -10.50
CA HIS A 27 -5.43 -1.67 -9.88
C HIS A 27 -4.09 -1.73 -9.12
N LEU A 28 -3.10 -0.94 -9.54
CA LEU A 28 -1.86 -0.74 -8.79
C LEU A 28 -2.11 0.14 -7.57
N ALA A 29 -2.83 1.26 -7.74
CA ALA A 29 -3.16 2.16 -6.64
C ALA A 29 -3.91 1.44 -5.51
N THR A 30 -4.83 0.52 -5.80
CA THR A 30 -5.51 -0.27 -4.76
C THR A 30 -4.60 -1.25 -4.03
N LYS A 31 -3.48 -1.67 -4.65
CA LYS A 31 -2.49 -2.57 -4.05
C LYS A 31 -1.40 -1.82 -3.30
N THR A 32 -1.02 -0.62 -3.76
CA THR A 32 0.11 0.15 -3.24
C THR A 32 -0.29 1.28 -2.32
N MET A 33 -1.52 1.79 -2.41
CA MET A 33 -2.01 2.74 -1.41
C MET A 33 -2.11 2.02 -0.06
N PRO A 34 -1.49 2.55 0.99
CA PRO A 34 -1.84 2.12 2.33
C PRO A 34 -3.36 2.28 2.47
N ARG A 35 -4.04 1.25 2.98
CA ARG A 35 -5.51 1.20 3.10
C ARG A 35 -6.10 2.42 3.84
N LYS A 36 -5.26 3.21 4.53
CA LYS A 36 -5.54 4.50 5.17
C LYS A 36 -4.35 5.45 5.03
N PRO A 37 -4.55 6.79 5.04
CA PRO A 37 -3.46 7.76 5.13
C PRO A 37 -2.59 7.43 6.36
N GLY A 38 -1.30 7.19 6.14
CA GLY A 38 -0.34 6.89 7.21
C GLY A 38 0.15 5.44 7.31
N GLY A 39 -0.47 4.45 6.65
CA GLY A 39 0.08 3.07 6.58
C GLY A 39 0.23 2.30 7.90
N TRP A 40 -0.09 2.92 9.04
CA TRP A 40 -0.11 2.26 10.35
C TRP A 40 -1.37 1.42 10.48
N LEU A 41 -1.21 0.17 10.89
CA LEU A 41 -2.33 -0.70 11.25
C LEU A 41 -2.84 -0.32 12.64
N THR A 42 -4.15 -0.31 12.83
CA THR A 42 -4.74 -0.15 14.17
C THR A 42 -4.45 -1.38 15.04
N GLN A 43 -4.58 -1.24 16.37
CA GLN A 43 -4.37 -2.37 17.27
C GLN A 43 -5.30 -3.54 16.94
N GLU A 44 -6.55 -3.26 16.58
CA GLU A 44 -7.57 -4.24 16.19
C GLU A 44 -7.20 -4.95 14.88
N GLU A 45 -6.72 -4.19 13.88
CA GLU A 45 -6.28 -4.75 12.59
C GLU A 45 -5.09 -5.71 12.81
N VAL A 46 -4.11 -5.33 13.63
CA VAL A 46 -2.97 -6.19 13.96
C VAL A 46 -3.41 -7.43 14.74
N CYS A 47 -4.27 -7.29 15.76
CA CYS A 47 -4.78 -8.42 16.53
C CYS A 47 -5.55 -9.40 15.64
N GLY A 48 -6.37 -8.90 14.71
CA GLY A 48 -7.12 -9.70 13.75
C GLY A 48 -6.21 -10.45 12.77
N MET A 49 -5.18 -9.78 12.26
CA MET A 49 -4.21 -10.40 11.35
C MET A 49 -3.38 -11.50 12.02
N LEU A 50 -2.91 -11.25 13.25
CA LEU A 50 -2.10 -12.20 14.01
C LEU A 50 -2.94 -13.26 14.74
N ARG A 51 -4.27 -13.11 14.77
CA ARG A 51 -5.21 -13.95 15.54
C ARG A 51 -4.84 -14.05 17.03
N VAL A 52 -4.45 -12.92 17.61
CA VAL A 52 -4.04 -12.83 19.03
C VAL A 52 -4.88 -11.83 19.80
N SER A 53 -4.88 -11.97 21.12
CA SER A 53 -5.50 -10.98 22.00
C SER A 53 -4.66 -9.70 22.10
N LYS A 54 -5.29 -8.60 22.52
CA LYS A 54 -4.57 -7.33 22.82
C LYS A 54 -3.45 -7.53 23.85
N ARG A 55 -3.68 -8.39 24.84
CA ARG A 55 -2.70 -8.72 25.88
C ARG A 55 -1.47 -9.42 25.31
N SER A 56 -1.69 -10.44 24.46
CA SER A 56 -0.61 -11.15 23.77
C SER A 56 0.19 -10.24 22.84
N LEU A 57 -0.49 -9.34 22.12
CA LEU A 57 0.17 -8.35 21.28
C LEU A 57 1.06 -7.39 22.10
N GLN A 58 0.62 -7.01 23.31
CA GLN A 58 1.44 -6.18 24.20
C GLN A 58 2.68 -6.94 24.67
N THR A 59 2.54 -8.21 25.06
CA THR A 59 3.69 -9.06 25.42
C THR A 59 4.73 -9.13 24.29
N TYR A 60 4.32 -9.32 23.04
CA TYR A 60 5.27 -9.32 21.91
C TYR A 60 5.98 -7.99 21.69
N ARG A 61 5.32 -6.87 21.98
CA ARG A 61 5.94 -5.53 21.90
C ARG A 61 6.98 -5.37 23.00
N ASP A 62 6.63 -5.74 24.22
CA ASP A 62 7.52 -5.64 25.39
C ASP A 62 8.75 -6.53 25.21
N GLU A 63 8.57 -7.78 24.75
CA GLU A 63 9.66 -8.70 24.42
C GLU A 63 10.59 -8.15 23.33
N ARG A 64 10.04 -7.54 22.28
CA ARG A 64 10.83 -6.88 21.24
C ARG A 64 11.62 -5.70 21.79
N ILE A 65 10.98 -4.82 22.56
CA ILE A 65 11.63 -3.64 23.15
C ILE A 65 12.79 -4.07 24.04
N ASN A 66 12.57 -5.05 24.91
CA ASN A 66 13.61 -5.58 25.80
C ASN A 66 14.80 -6.14 25.02
N ARG A 67 14.54 -6.88 23.93
CA ARG A 67 15.61 -7.40 23.06
C ARG A 67 16.42 -6.29 22.41
N TYR A 68 15.75 -5.31 21.80
CA TYR A 68 16.44 -4.18 21.18
C TYR A 68 17.29 -3.43 22.18
N CYS A 69 16.74 -3.08 23.35
CA CYS A 69 17.47 -2.38 24.40
C CYS A 69 18.68 -3.20 24.90
N SER A 70 18.56 -4.51 25.07
CA SER A 70 19.69 -5.37 25.46
C SER A 70 20.80 -5.46 24.41
N GLU A 71 20.46 -5.35 23.12
CA GLU A 71 21.45 -5.32 22.04
C GLU A 71 22.22 -4.00 22.01
N VAL A 72 21.58 -2.86 22.34
CA VAL A 72 22.26 -1.54 22.35
C VAL A 72 23.19 -1.39 23.56
N GLU A 73 22.90 -2.02 24.70
CA GLU A 73 23.76 -1.98 25.90
C GLU A 73 24.99 -2.89 25.80
N SER A 74 25.06 -3.74 24.77
CA SER A 74 26.19 -4.65 24.52
C SER A 74 27.24 -4.11 23.53
N LEU A 75 27.07 -2.86 23.05
CA LEU A 75 27.97 -2.11 22.17
C LEU A 75 28.65 -0.97 22.94
#